data_AF-A0A8X7CIW4-F1
#
_entry.id   AF-A0A8X7CIW4-F1
#
_cell.length_a   1.000
_cell.length_b   1.000
_cell.length_c   1.000
_cell.angle_alpha   90.00
_cell.angle_beta   90.00
_cell.angle_gamma   90.00
#
_symmetry.space_group_name_H-M   'P 1'
#
loop_
_entity.id
_entity.type
_entity.pdbx_description
1 polymer ?
#
loop_
_entity_poly.entity_id
_entity_poly.type
_entity_poly.pdbx_seq_one_letter_code
_entity_poly.pdbx_strand_id
1 'polypeptide(L)'
;MQVLKGKSGLAITFVLKCFACPYRVEFSSSNFHEETQIATINTRFVYAMRSIAKGADAGRMFCGIMNLPQPPTSFSPYGKRILNAAKLVYYRIQFKVL
;
A
#
# COMPACT_ATOMS: atom_id res chain seq x y z
N MET A 1 7.84 -0.79 -21.98
CA MET A 1 7.21 -0.96 -20.66
C MET A 1 6.37 0.28 -20.38
N GLN A 2 5.07 0.15 -20.21
CA GLN A 2 4.21 1.27 -19.86
C GLN A 2 3.84 1.18 -18.38
N VAL A 3 4.06 2.28 -17.65
CA VAL A 3 3.60 2.43 -16.27
C VAL A 3 2.20 3.01 -16.32
N LEU A 4 1.20 2.22 -15.94
CA LEU A 4 -0.16 2.73 -15.79
C LEU A 4 -0.28 3.32 -14.39
N LYS A 5 -0.74 4.57 -14.30
CA LYS A 5 -1.07 5.24 -13.04
C LYS A 5 -2.27 4.50 -12.41
N GLY A 6 -1.98 3.58 -11.50
CA GLY A 6 -3.00 2.87 -10.72
C GLY A 6 -3.71 3.83 -9.78
N LYS A 7 -5.04 3.70 -9.66
CA LYS A 7 -5.93 4.61 -8.91
C LYS A 7 -5.79 4.53 -7.37
N SER A 8 -4.70 3.99 -6.82
CA SER A 8 -4.64 3.64 -5.38
C SER A 8 -3.24 3.83 -4.78
N GLY A 9 -2.84 5.09 -4.56
CA GLY A 9 -1.69 5.45 -3.73
C GLY A 9 -0.33 5.10 -4.34
N LEU A 10 0.50 4.40 -3.58
CA LEU A 10 1.89 4.06 -3.92
C LEU A 10 2.04 2.79 -4.77
N ALA A 11 0.96 2.08 -5.06
CA ALA A 11 1.00 0.89 -5.91
C ALA A 11 1.10 1.30 -7.39
N ILE A 12 1.94 0.58 -8.14
CA ILE A 12 2.18 0.83 -9.55
C ILE A 12 1.86 -0.43 -10.34
N THR A 13 1.09 -0.29 -11.41
CA THR A 13 0.79 -1.37 -12.34
C THR A 13 1.68 -1.24 -13.58
N PHE A 14 2.37 -2.32 -13.90
CA PHE A 14 3.23 -2.44 -15.07
C PHE A 14 2.54 -3.24 -16.15
N VAL A 15 2.60 -2.73 -17.38
CA VAL A 15 2.15 -3.46 -18.57
C VAL A 15 3.32 -3.65 -19.51
N LEU A 16 3.63 -4.92 -19.80
CA LEU A 16 4.55 -5.32 -20.85
C LEU A 16 3.72 -5.80 -22.03
N LYS A 17 3.87 -5.11 -23.17
CA LYS A 17 3.17 -5.40 -24.42
C LYS A 17 4.20 -5.59 -25.53
N CYS A 18 4.09 -6.69 -26.26
CA CYS A 18 4.78 -6.85 -27.54
C CYS A 18 4.03 -6.07 -28.63
N PHE A 19 4.76 -5.35 -29.48
CA PHE A 19 4.15 -4.63 -30.60
C PHE A 19 4.01 -5.50 -31.85
N ALA A 20 4.69 -6.65 -31.90
CA ALA A 20 4.67 -7.57 -33.05
C ALA A 20 3.74 -8.78 -32.87
N CYS A 21 3.31 -9.08 -31.64
CA CYS A 21 2.44 -10.22 -31.34
C CYS A 21 1.44 -9.87 -30.22
N PRO A 22 0.38 -10.67 -29.99
CA PRO A 22 -0.65 -10.36 -28.99
C PRO A 22 -0.18 -10.56 -27.53
N TYR A 23 1.11 -10.81 -27.29
CA TYR A 23 1.65 -10.95 -25.95
C TYR A 23 1.47 -9.67 -25.14
N ARG A 24 0.73 -9.79 -24.03
CA ARG A 24 0.50 -8.75 -23.04
C ARG A 24 0.52 -9.40 -21.67
N VAL A 25 1.35 -8.87 -20.76
CA VAL A 25 1.33 -9.25 -19.35
C VAL A 25 1.21 -7.99 -18.50
N GLU A 26 0.41 -8.10 -17.45
CA GLU A 26 0.14 -7.04 -16.49
C GLU A 26 0.49 -7.55 -15.09
N PHE A 27 1.25 -6.75 -14.34
CA PHE A 27 1.67 -7.09 -12.98
C PHE A 27 1.81 -5.83 -12.11
N SER A 28 1.80 -5.99 -10.79
CA SER A 28 1.81 -4.88 -9.83
C SER A 28 3.06 -4.88 -8.97
N SER A 29 3.52 -3.69 -8.57
CA SER A 29 4.60 -3.52 -7.57
C SER A 29 4.23 -3.98 -6.16
N SER A 30 2.94 -4.19 -5.90
CA SER A 30 2.42 -4.61 -4.59
C SER A 30 1.27 -5.59 -4.75
N ASN A 31 1.23 -6.58 -3.86
CA ASN A 31 0.07 -7.43 -3.66
C ASN A 31 -1.12 -6.59 -3.14
N PHE A 32 -2.32 -7.00 -3.52
CA PHE A 32 -3.57 -6.43 -3.06
C PHE A 32 -4.25 -7.35 -2.06
N HIS A 33 -4.93 -6.76 -1.09
CA HIS A 33 -5.78 -7.52 -0.18
C HIS A 33 -7.11 -7.85 -0.87
N GLU A 34 -7.40 -9.14 -1.04
CA GLU A 34 -8.55 -9.65 -1.83
C GLU A 34 -9.88 -8.95 -1.50
N GLU A 35 -10.21 -8.83 -0.21
CA GLU A 35 -11.49 -8.24 0.26
C GLU A 35 -11.63 -6.72 0.00
N THR A 36 -10.52 -5.99 -0.05
CA THR A 36 -10.55 -4.51 -0.01
C THR A 36 -9.93 -3.87 -1.24
N GLN A 37 -9.24 -4.65 -2.07
CA GLN A 37 -8.42 -4.16 -3.19
C GLN A 37 -7.43 -3.05 -2.78
N ILE A 38 -7.05 -3.03 -1.49
CA ILE A 38 -6.04 -2.12 -0.96
C ILE A 38 -4.68 -2.76 -1.19
N ALA A 39 -3.78 -2.00 -1.81
CA ALA A 39 -2.40 -2.42 -1.98
C ALA A 39 -1.66 -2.49 -0.63
N THR A 40 -0.95 -3.58 -0.41
CA THR A 40 -0.16 -3.82 0.81
C THR A 40 0.83 -2.69 1.09
N ILE A 41 1.46 -2.15 0.05
CA ILE A 41 2.41 -1.03 0.16
C ILE A 41 1.80 0.21 0.82
N ASN A 42 0.52 0.50 0.55
CA ASN A 42 -0.17 1.63 1.16
C ASN A 42 -0.39 1.42 2.66
N THR A 43 -0.79 0.21 3.07
CA THR A 43 -0.92 -0.14 4.49
C THR A 43 0.41 -0.01 5.21
N ARG A 44 1.50 -0.50 4.61
CA ARG A 44 2.86 -0.38 5.16
C ARG A 44 3.29 1.07 5.28
N PHE A 45 3.01 1.90 4.27
CA PHE A 45 3.34 3.31 4.30
C PHE A 45 2.59 4.04 5.42
N VAL A 46 1.28 3.87 5.53
CA VAL A 46 0.49 4.48 6.62
C VAL A 46 0.97 4.01 7.99
N TYR A 47 1.29 2.72 8.13
CA TYR A 47 1.87 2.19 9.36
C TYR A 47 3.21 2.85 9.68
N ALA A 48 4.13 2.93 8.72
CA ALA A 48 5.43 3.58 8.90
C ALA A 48 5.27 5.04 9.34
N MET A 49 4.42 5.83 8.65
CA MET A 49 4.16 7.23 9.04
C MET A 49 3.62 7.33 10.47
N ARG A 50 2.69 6.45 10.86
CA ARG A 50 2.18 6.40 12.25
C ARG A 50 3.24 6.05 13.27
N SER A 51 4.13 5.10 12.97
CA SER A 51 5.21 4.68 13.86
C SER A 51 6.21 5.82 14.15
N ILE A 52 6.32 6.80 13.25
CA ILE A 52 7.14 8.01 13.45
C ILE A 52 6.30 9.25 13.82
N ALA A 53 5.06 9.05 14.26
CA ALA A 53 4.11 10.12 14.63
C ALA A 53 3.88 11.17 13.53
N LYS A 54 3.86 10.76 12.26
CA LYS A 54 3.59 11.62 11.10
C LYS A 54 2.23 11.29 10.47
N GLY A 55 1.53 12.36 10.11
CA GLY A 55 0.22 12.30 9.46
C GLY A 55 0.31 12.26 7.93
N ALA A 56 -0.85 12.35 7.29
CA ALA A 56 -0.98 12.31 5.84
C ALA A 56 -0.22 13.44 5.12
N ASP A 57 -0.16 14.62 5.72
CA ASP A 57 0.47 15.81 5.11
C ASP A 57 1.99 15.64 4.97
N ALA A 58 2.63 15.17 6.05
CA ALA A 58 4.04 14.77 6.02
C ALA A 58 4.28 13.62 5.04
N GLY A 59 3.32 12.70 4.90
CA GLY A 59 3.34 11.62 3.90
C GLY A 59 3.37 12.15 2.47
N ARG A 60 2.50 13.10 2.15
CA ARG A 60 2.45 13.74 0.83
C ARG A 60 3.73 14.51 0.53
N MET A 61 4.25 15.26 1.51
CA MET A 61 5.52 15.97 1.38
C MET A 61 6.68 15.00 1.10
N PHE A 62 6.79 13.92 1.88
CA PHE A 62 7.80 12.88 1.67
C PHE A 62 7.72 12.28 0.27
N CYS A 63 6.52 11.87 -0.17
CA CYS A 63 6.32 11.34 -1.52
C CYS A 63 6.69 12.35 -2.60
N GLY A 64 6.38 13.63 -2.41
CA GLY A 64 6.78 14.71 -3.33
C GLY A 64 8.30 14.84 -3.44
N ILE A 65 9.01 14.88 -2.32
CA ILE A 65 10.49 14.98 -2.28
C ILE A 65 11.15 13.78 -2.96
N MET A 66 10.61 12.59 -2.74
CA MET A 66 11.16 11.34 -3.27
C MET A 66 10.73 11.03 -4.70
N ASN A 67 9.98 11.93 -5.35
CA ASN A 67 9.38 11.72 -6.68
C ASN A 67 8.57 10.40 -6.77
N LEU A 68 7.83 10.10 -5.71
CA LEU A 68 6.94 8.94 -5.63
C LEU A 68 5.51 9.31 -6.03
N PRO A 69 4.66 8.33 -6.41
CA PRO A 69 3.24 8.55 -6.50
C PRO A 69 2.68 9.14 -5.20
N GLN A 70 1.59 9.89 -5.30
CA GLN A 70 0.92 10.42 -4.10
C GLN A 70 0.46 9.25 -3.21
N PRO A 71 0.62 9.36 -1.88
CA PRO A 71 0.11 8.36 -0.97
C PRO A 71 -1.42 8.35 -0.97
N PRO A 72 -2.06 7.35 -0.34
CA PRO A 72 -3.52 7.29 -0.28
C PRO A 72 -4.16 8.56 0.26
N THR A 73 -5.28 8.97 -0.33
CA THR A 73 -5.99 10.22 0.00
C THR A 73 -6.50 10.27 1.44
N SER A 74 -6.81 9.11 2.03
CA SER A 74 -7.29 8.99 3.41
C SER A 74 -6.56 7.89 4.15
N PHE A 75 -6.09 8.18 5.36
CA PHE A 75 -5.42 7.20 6.23
C PHE A 75 -6.41 6.43 7.13
N SER A 76 -7.69 6.83 7.17
CA SER A 76 -8.70 6.25 8.06
C SER A 76 -8.95 4.75 7.80
N PRO A 77 -9.18 4.29 6.54
CA PRO A 77 -9.38 2.87 6.23
C PRO A 77 -8.18 2.01 6.65
N TYR A 78 -6.97 2.54 6.44
CA TYR A 78 -5.71 1.89 6.83
C TYR A 78 -5.56 1.81 8.35
N GLY A 79 -5.98 2.85 9.07
CA GLY A 79 -5.97 2.87 10.53
C GLY A 79 -6.79 1.75 11.15
N LYS A 80 -8.02 1.52 10.65
CA LYS A 80 -8.88 0.41 11.10
C LYS A 80 -8.22 -0.95 10.86
N ARG A 81 -7.60 -1.13 9.68
CA ARG A 81 -6.90 -2.35 9.32
C ARG A 81 -5.68 -2.61 10.22
N ILE A 82 -4.86 -1.59 10.44
CA ILE A 82 -3.68 -1.67 11.32
C ILE A 82 -4.11 -2.01 12.75
N LEU A 83 -5.17 -1.38 13.27
CA LEU A 83 -5.69 -1.67 14.60
C LEU A 83 -6.16 -3.13 14.72
N ASN A 84 -6.91 -3.64 13.75
CA ASN A 84 -7.36 -5.03 13.76
C ASN A 84 -6.17 -6.01 13.73
N ALA A 85 -5.16 -5.74 12.90
CA ALA A 85 -3.94 -6.54 12.86
C ALA A 85 -3.18 -6.50 14.21
N ALA A 86 -3.09 -5.33 14.84
CA ALA A 86 -2.45 -5.17 16.14
C ALA A 86 -3.18 -5.96 17.24
N LYS A 87 -4.52 -5.94 17.26
CA LYS A 87 -5.34 -6.76 18.17
C LYS A 87 -5.08 -8.25 17.99
N LEU A 88 -5.01 -8.74 16.74
CA LEU A 88 -4.72 -10.15 16.47
C LEU A 88 -3.34 -10.56 17.00
N VAL A 89 -2.33 -9.71 16.84
CA VAL A 89 -0.99 -9.95 17.41
C VAL A 89 -1.05 -9.97 18.94
N TYR A 90 -1.72 -8.98 19.55
CA TYR A 90 -1.89 -8.92 21.01
C TYR A 90 -2.50 -10.21 21.57
N TYR A 91 -3.63 -10.67 21.02
CA TYR A 91 -4.26 -11.91 21.48
C TYR A 91 -3.38 -13.13 21.23
N ARG A 92 -2.70 -13.22 20.09
CA ARG A 92 -1.76 -14.33 19.82
C ARG A 92 -0.61 -14.38 20.82
N ILE A 93 -0.11 -13.25 21.29
CA ILE A 93 0.94 -13.19 22.31
C ILE A 93 0.36 -13.63 23.66
N GLN A 94 -0.77 -13.07 24.06
CA GLN A 94 -1.43 -13.41 25.33
C GLN A 94 -1.75 -14.91 25.45
N PHE A 95 -2.29 -15.53 24.39
CA PHE A 95 -2.68 -16.96 24.39
C PHE A 95 -1.56 -17.92 23.98
N LYS A 96 -0.34 -17.45 23.69
CA LYS A 96 0.86 -18.30 23.51
C LYS A 96 1.78 -18.32 24.73
N VAL A 97 1.60 -17.37 25.64
CA VAL A 97 2.43 -17.19 26.84
C VAL A 97 1.72 -17.75 28.09
N LEU A 98 0.46 -18.15 27.97
CA LEU A 98 -0.30 -19.01 28.89
C LEU A 98 -0.40 -20.42 28.30
#